data_AF-A0A117KD30-F1
#
_entry.id   AF-A0A117KD30-F1
#
_cell.length_a   1.000
_cell.length_b   1.000
_cell.length_c   1.000
_cell.angle_alpha   90.00
_cell.angle_beta   90.00
_cell.angle_gamma   90.00
#
_symmetry.space_group_name_H-M   'P 1'
#
loop_
_entity.id
_entity.type
_entity.pdbx_description
1 polymer ?
#
loop_
_entity_poly.entity_id
_entity_poly.type
_entity_poly.pdbx_seq_one_letter_code
_entity_poly.pdbx_strand_id
1 'polypeptide(L)'
;MISITVLALVFGVVFLAELPDKTALAGLVLGTRYRASYVFAGVAAAFLLHVVLAVAAGSLLTLLPQQIVHGITGLLFLGGAAVLLLKKDDGDEEIRRPENQSFWKVSTAGFMLILIAEFGDLTQIMTANLAARYDDPLSVGLGAVLALWAVAGLGIVGGKALMKRVPLKLITKIAALLMLVLGAWSLYEVVAA
;
A
#
# COMPACT_ATOMS: atom_id res chain seq x y z
N MET A 1 11.60 -19.45 18.58
CA MET A 1 12.39 -18.33 19.15
C MET A 1 12.56 -17.31 18.06
N ILE A 2 12.51 -16.00 18.36
CA ILE A 2 12.66 -14.97 17.31
C ILE A 2 14.12 -14.96 16.82
N SER A 3 14.31 -15.20 15.52
CA SER A 3 15.59 -15.09 14.83
C SER A 3 15.79 -13.67 14.31
N ILE A 4 16.71 -12.94 14.94
CA ILE A 4 17.06 -11.57 14.54
C ILE A 4 17.59 -11.55 13.09
N THR A 5 18.32 -12.59 12.67
CA THR A 5 18.85 -12.71 11.31
C THR A 5 17.74 -12.84 10.27
N VAL A 6 16.75 -13.71 10.50
CA VAL A 6 15.60 -13.87 9.59
C VAL A 6 14.79 -12.58 9.55
N LEU A 7 14.51 -11.99 10.71
CA LEU A 7 13.80 -10.72 10.81
C LEU A 7 14.49 -9.61 10.01
N ALA A 8 15.80 -9.43 10.19
CA ALA A 8 16.56 -8.39 9.50
C ALA A 8 16.62 -8.60 7.97
N LEU A 9 16.75 -9.86 7.52
CA LEU A 9 16.72 -10.20 6.10
C LEU A 9 15.35 -9.91 5.49
N VAL A 10 14.28 -10.37 6.13
CA VAL A 10 12.90 -10.15 5.65
C VAL A 10 12.59 -8.66 5.65
N PHE A 11 12.99 -7.94 6.69
CA PHE A 11 12.86 -6.49 6.73
C PHE A 11 13.54 -5.85 5.52
N GLY A 12 14.81 -6.17 5.25
CA GLY A 12 15.56 -5.58 4.15
C GLY A 12 14.94 -5.89 2.78
N VAL A 13 14.51 -7.13 2.56
CA VAL A 13 13.91 -7.58 1.30
C VAL A 13 12.55 -6.90 1.07
N VAL A 14 11.65 -6.96 2.06
CA VAL A 14 10.30 -6.35 1.96
C VAL A 14 10.42 -4.84 1.82
N PHE A 15 11.30 -4.20 2.60
CA PHE A 15 11.50 -2.75 2.54
C PHE A 15 11.96 -2.31 1.15
N LEU A 16 12.96 -2.98 0.56
CA LEU A 16 13.46 -2.64 -0.77
C LEU A 16 12.44 -2.93 -1.88
N ALA A 17 11.66 -4.00 -1.74
CA ALA A 17 10.61 -4.36 -2.69
C ALA A 17 9.45 -3.34 -2.69
N GLU A 18 9.09 -2.84 -1.51
CA GLU A 18 7.92 -1.97 -1.32
C GLU A 18 8.23 -0.47 -1.49
N LEU A 19 9.50 -0.07 -1.33
CA LEU A 19 9.93 1.33 -1.51
C LEU A 19 9.49 1.98 -2.84
N PRO A 20 9.60 1.33 -4.01
CA PRO A 20 9.15 1.88 -5.29
C PRO A 20 7.65 1.68 -5.55
N ASP A 21 6.90 1.08 -4.62
CA ASP A 21 5.58 0.53 -4.91
C ASP A 21 4.40 1.51 -4.73
N LYS A 22 3.23 1.10 -5.22
CA LYS A 22 1.98 1.84 -5.36
C LYS A 22 1.44 2.29 -3.99
N THR A 23 1.68 1.52 -2.94
CA THR A 23 1.31 1.87 -1.56
C THR A 23 2.02 3.11 -1.04
N ALA A 24 3.30 3.27 -1.37
CA ALA A 24 4.10 4.41 -0.93
C ALA A 24 3.54 5.71 -1.53
N LEU A 25 3.08 5.65 -2.78
CA LEU A 25 2.40 6.74 -3.47
C LEU A 25 1.01 7.02 -2.88
N ALA A 26 0.24 5.98 -2.54
CA ALA A 26 -1.04 6.13 -1.87
C ALA A 26 -0.89 6.80 -0.48
N GLY A 27 0.09 6.35 0.31
CA GLY A 27 0.45 6.95 1.59
C GLY A 27 0.90 8.40 1.46
N LEU A 28 1.66 8.71 0.41
CA LEU A 28 2.05 10.07 0.05
C LEU A 28 0.81 10.94 -0.16
N VAL A 29 -0.12 10.54 -1.03
CA VAL A 29 -1.34 11.30 -1.32
C VAL A 29 -2.20 11.49 -0.07
N LEU A 30 -2.44 10.43 0.71
CA LEU A 30 -3.25 10.53 1.93
C LEU A 30 -2.59 11.42 2.98
N GLY A 31 -1.26 11.34 3.15
CA GLY A 31 -0.48 12.16 4.07
C GLY A 31 -0.49 13.66 3.74
N THR A 32 -0.74 14.02 2.47
CA THR A 32 -0.92 15.42 2.06
C THR A 32 -2.30 15.99 2.42
N ARG A 33 -3.35 15.15 2.45
CA ARG A 33 -4.75 15.58 2.60
C ARG A 33 -5.27 15.45 4.03
N TYR A 34 -4.76 14.49 4.79
CA TYR A 34 -5.26 14.16 6.12
C TYR A 34 -4.14 14.19 7.17
N ARG A 35 -4.52 14.19 8.45
CA ARG A 35 -3.56 14.07 9.56
C ARG A 35 -2.75 12.77 9.43
N ALA A 36 -1.44 12.94 9.22
CA ALA A 36 -0.47 11.86 9.00
C ALA A 36 -0.58 10.71 10.03
N SER A 37 -0.80 11.01 11.31
CA SER A 37 -0.94 9.99 12.36
C SER A 37 -2.20 9.13 12.20
N TYR A 38 -3.30 9.69 11.72
CA TYR A 38 -4.56 8.96 11.52
C TYR A 38 -4.47 8.08 10.26
N VAL A 39 -3.89 8.62 9.20
CA VAL A 39 -3.58 7.85 7.98
C VAL A 39 -2.67 6.68 8.34
N PHE A 40 -1.56 6.96 9.05
CA PHE A 40 -0.60 5.93 9.44
C PHE A 40 -1.26 4.83 10.28
N ALA A 41 -2.12 5.17 11.24
CA ALA A 41 -2.83 4.17 12.04
C ALA A 41 -3.68 3.22 11.18
N GLY A 42 -4.43 3.75 10.21
CA GLY A 42 -5.20 2.94 9.28
C GLY A 42 -4.35 2.06 8.38
N VAL A 43 -3.32 2.66 7.75
CA VAL A 43 -2.39 1.98 6.84
C VAL A 43 -1.60 0.89 7.57
N ALA A 44 -1.08 1.18 8.77
CA ALA A 44 -0.33 0.24 9.59
C ALA A 44 -1.18 -0.96 10.01
N ALA A 45 -2.45 -0.75 10.35
CA ALA A 45 -3.38 -1.82 10.68
C ALA A 45 -3.70 -2.71 9.46
N ALA A 46 -3.81 -2.13 8.26
CA ALA A 46 -4.03 -2.90 7.04
C ALA A 46 -2.81 -3.77 6.72
N PHE A 47 -1.59 -3.21 6.75
CA PHE A 47 -0.38 -3.99 6.53
C PHE A 47 -0.18 -5.10 7.56
N LEU A 48 -0.50 -4.83 8.83
CA LEU A 48 -0.48 -5.88 9.86
C LEU A 48 -1.42 -7.03 9.49
N LEU A 49 -2.64 -6.73 9.03
CA LEU A 49 -3.59 -7.74 8.59
C LEU A 49 -3.06 -8.53 7.38
N HIS A 50 -2.51 -7.87 6.36
CA HIS A 50 -1.90 -8.56 5.20
C HIS A 50 -0.79 -9.50 5.62
N VAL A 51 0.12 -9.07 6.50
CA VAL A 51 1.22 -9.92 6.95
C VAL A 51 0.71 -11.10 7.76
N VAL A 52 -0.27 -10.89 8.65
CA VAL A 52 -0.91 -11.99 9.38
C VAL A 52 -1.53 -12.99 8.41
N LEU A 53 -2.27 -12.53 7.39
CA LEU A 53 -2.86 -13.40 6.38
C LEU A 53 -1.79 -14.12 5.55
N ALA A 54 -0.71 -13.44 5.15
CA ALA A 54 0.40 -14.02 4.40
C ALA A 54 1.08 -15.15 5.17
N VAL A 55 1.43 -14.88 6.42
CA VAL A 55 2.12 -15.82 7.30
C VAL A 55 1.19 -16.98 7.69
N ALA A 56 -0.07 -16.71 8.00
CA ALA A 56 -1.05 -17.74 8.37
C ALA A 56 -1.41 -18.65 7.21
N ALA A 57 -1.50 -18.10 5.99
CA ALA A 57 -1.77 -18.90 4.81
C ALA A 57 -0.52 -19.66 4.32
N GLY A 58 0.69 -19.17 4.62
CA GLY A 58 1.93 -19.87 4.29
C GLY A 58 2.02 -20.23 2.80
N SER A 59 2.40 -21.48 2.48
CA SER A 59 2.43 -21.92 1.07
C SER A 59 1.05 -22.04 0.42
N LEU A 60 -0.07 -21.93 1.14
CA LEU A 60 -1.42 -22.00 0.56
C LEU A 60 -1.70 -20.84 -0.40
N LEU A 61 -1.07 -19.68 -0.18
CA LEU A 61 -1.23 -18.53 -1.09
C LEU A 61 -0.63 -18.78 -2.48
N THR A 62 0.32 -19.71 -2.63
CA THR A 62 0.87 -20.06 -3.95
C THR A 62 -0.10 -20.90 -4.79
N LEU A 63 -1.20 -21.38 -4.19
CA LEU A 63 -2.27 -22.10 -4.89
C LEU A 63 -3.36 -21.18 -5.43
N LEU A 64 -3.36 -19.88 -5.07
CA LEU A 64 -4.33 -18.93 -5.60
C LEU A 64 -4.02 -18.63 -7.08
N PRO A 65 -5.01 -18.67 -7.98
CA PRO A 65 -4.81 -18.30 -9.38
C PRO A 65 -4.37 -16.84 -9.47
N GLN A 66 -3.13 -16.63 -9.90
CA GLN A 66 -2.49 -15.32 -9.97
C GLN A 66 -3.26 -14.34 -10.89
N GLN A 67 -3.98 -14.88 -11.87
CA GLN A 67 -4.91 -14.16 -12.74
C GLN A 67 -6.04 -13.44 -11.98
N ILE A 68 -6.58 -14.04 -10.91
CA ILE A 68 -7.69 -13.44 -10.14
C ILE A 68 -7.18 -12.25 -9.33
N VAL A 69 -6.03 -12.41 -8.70
CA VAL A 69 -5.35 -11.35 -7.96
C VAL A 69 -5.08 -10.16 -8.88
N HIS A 70 -4.37 -10.39 -9.99
CA HIS A 70 -4.04 -9.33 -10.94
C HIS A 70 -5.30 -8.68 -11.53
N GLY A 71 -6.38 -9.43 -11.74
CA GLY A 71 -7.67 -8.91 -12.19
C GLY A 71 -8.29 -7.93 -11.19
N ILE A 72 -8.34 -8.30 -9.90
CA ILE A 72 -8.87 -7.46 -8.83
C ILE A 72 -8.00 -6.21 -8.66
N THR A 73 -6.68 -6.37 -8.52
CA THR A 73 -5.72 -5.28 -8.40
C THR A 73 -5.82 -4.31 -9.57
N GLY A 74 -5.87 -4.83 -10.80
CA GLY A 74 -6.05 -4.05 -12.02
C GLY A 74 -7.31 -3.18 -12.00
N LEU A 75 -8.47 -3.78 -11.67
CA LEU A 75 -9.74 -3.06 -11.57
C LEU A 75 -9.73 -1.95 -10.52
N LEU A 76 -9.10 -2.19 -9.37
CA LEU A 76 -9.01 -1.23 -8.28
C LEU A 76 -8.12 -0.04 -8.64
N PHE A 77 -6.99 -0.28 -9.30
CA PHE A 77 -6.12 0.78 -9.79
C PHE A 77 -6.80 1.62 -10.87
N LEU A 78 -7.50 0.99 -11.81
CA LEU A 78 -8.29 1.71 -12.81
C LEU A 78 -9.44 2.49 -12.19
N GLY A 79 -10.14 1.92 -11.21
CA GLY A 79 -11.19 2.60 -10.46
C GLY A 79 -10.65 3.83 -9.70
N GLY A 80 -9.52 3.69 -9.02
CA GLY A 80 -8.85 4.79 -8.35
C GLY A 80 -8.37 5.88 -9.31
N ALA A 81 -7.77 5.50 -10.45
CA ALA A 81 -7.40 6.45 -11.49
C ALA A 81 -8.62 7.18 -12.06
N ALA A 82 -9.72 6.47 -12.34
CA ALA A 82 -10.97 7.06 -12.79
C ALA A 82 -11.51 8.06 -11.76
N VAL A 83 -11.54 7.71 -10.48
CA VAL A 83 -11.97 8.63 -9.40
C VAL A 83 -11.09 9.88 -9.35
N LEU A 84 -9.76 9.74 -9.48
CA LEU A 84 -8.85 10.88 -9.46
C LEU A 84 -8.96 11.77 -10.71
N LEU A 85 -9.27 11.19 -11.87
CA LEU A 85 -9.44 11.93 -13.13
C LEU A 85 -10.83 12.55 -13.30
N LEU A 86 -11.88 11.88 -12.80
CA LEU A 86 -13.28 12.30 -12.94
C LEU A 86 -13.71 13.30 -11.86
N LYS A 87 -12.96 13.41 -10.76
CA LYS A 87 -13.22 14.44 -9.75
C LYS A 87 -12.90 15.81 -10.35
N LYS A 88 -13.95 16.55 -10.73
CA LYS A 88 -13.85 17.93 -11.22
C LYS A 88 -13.14 18.79 -10.17
N ASP A 89 -12.11 19.48 -10.61
CA ASP A 89 -11.35 20.45 -9.83
C ASP A 89 -12.27 21.66 -9.63
N ASP A 90 -13.03 21.67 -8.51
CA ASP A 90 -13.61 22.92 -8.04
C ASP A 90 -12.41 23.81 -7.68
N GLY A 91 -12.23 24.84 -8.51
CA GLY A 91 -11.06 25.70 -8.50
C GLY A 91 -10.80 26.31 -7.14
N ASP A 92 -9.50 26.47 -6.84
CA ASP A 92 -8.99 27.38 -5.82
C ASP A 92 -9.57 27.24 -4.40
N GLU A 93 -9.95 26.04 -3.98
CA GLU A 93 -10.03 25.76 -2.54
C GLU A 93 -8.62 25.71 -1.97
N GLU A 94 -8.18 26.88 -1.48
CA GLU A 94 -7.29 27.01 -0.33
C GLU A 94 -7.52 25.81 0.59
N ILE A 95 -6.48 24.99 0.81
CA ILE A 95 -6.55 23.67 1.44
C ILE A 95 -7.33 23.75 2.77
N ARG A 96 -8.65 23.63 2.70
CA ARG A 96 -9.50 23.52 3.87
C ARG A 96 -9.30 22.10 4.34
N ARG A 97 -8.44 21.94 5.35
CA ARG A 97 -8.38 20.72 6.16
C ARG A 97 -9.84 20.33 6.42
N PRO A 98 -10.29 19.12 6.07
CA PRO A 98 -11.68 18.74 6.29
C PRO A 98 -12.04 19.05 7.74
N GLU A 99 -13.04 19.91 7.95
CA GLU A 99 -13.39 20.50 9.26
C GLU A 99 -13.69 19.42 10.32
N ASN A 100 -14.00 18.20 9.87
CA ASN A 100 -14.16 17.01 10.69
C ASN A 100 -13.17 15.89 10.29
N GLN A 101 -11.90 16.02 10.67
CA GLN A 101 -10.92 14.93 10.60
C GLN A 101 -11.11 13.92 11.74
N SER A 102 -12.29 13.29 11.81
CA SER A 102 -12.50 12.20 12.76
C SER A 102 -11.48 11.09 12.49
N PHE A 103 -10.76 10.67 13.53
CA PHE A 103 -9.79 9.58 13.48
C PHE A 103 -10.36 8.38 12.72
N TRP A 104 -11.56 7.94 13.10
CA TRP A 104 -12.23 6.79 12.48
C TRP A 104 -12.45 6.95 10.98
N LYS A 105 -12.88 8.14 10.51
CA LYS A 105 -13.11 8.35 9.08
C LYS A 105 -11.83 8.25 8.27
N VAL A 106 -10.74 8.85 8.77
CA VAL A 106 -9.46 8.89 8.06
C VAL A 106 -8.74 7.55 8.14
N SER A 107 -8.68 6.95 9.34
CA SER A 107 -8.03 5.66 9.56
C SER A 107 -8.76 4.55 8.80
N THR A 108 -10.09 4.50 8.81
CA THR A 108 -10.85 3.49 8.05
C THR A 108 -10.69 3.69 6.54
N ALA A 109 -10.63 4.93 6.05
CA ALA A 109 -10.39 5.17 4.62
C ALA A 109 -9.00 4.70 4.19
N GLY A 110 -7.95 5.02 4.96
CA GLY A 110 -6.59 4.55 4.70
C GLY A 110 -6.47 3.03 4.82
N PHE A 111 -7.08 2.45 5.85
CA PHE A 111 -7.15 1.00 6.05
C PHE A 111 -7.81 0.31 4.85
N MET A 112 -9.01 0.73 4.45
CA MET A 112 -9.73 0.13 3.34
C MET A 112 -8.99 0.28 2.01
N LEU A 113 -8.35 1.43 1.78
CA LEU A 113 -7.57 1.65 0.57
C LEU A 113 -6.42 0.64 0.46
N ILE A 114 -5.62 0.51 1.53
CA ILE A 114 -4.47 -0.41 1.54
C ILE A 114 -4.94 -1.86 1.53
N LEU A 115 -5.96 -2.19 2.34
CA LEU A 115 -6.51 -3.54 2.39
C LEU A 115 -6.90 -4.08 1.01
N ILE A 116 -7.44 -3.17 0.20
CA ILE A 116 -7.93 -3.46 -1.14
C ILE A 116 -6.77 -3.44 -2.16
N ALA A 117 -5.88 -2.45 -2.08
CA ALA A 117 -4.76 -2.29 -3.02
C ALA A 117 -3.73 -3.42 -2.91
N GLU A 118 -3.48 -3.90 -1.69
CA GLU A 118 -2.43 -4.87 -1.35
C GLU A 118 -2.92 -6.31 -1.32
N PHE A 119 -4.20 -6.55 -1.63
CA PHE A 119 -4.75 -7.88 -1.52
C PHE A 119 -4.19 -8.80 -2.59
N GLY A 120 -3.42 -9.79 -2.13
CA GLY A 120 -2.81 -10.83 -2.97
C GLY A 120 -1.60 -10.36 -3.76
N ASP A 121 -1.07 -9.17 -3.45
CA ASP A 121 0.07 -8.60 -4.16
C ASP A 121 1.35 -9.46 -4.06
N LEU A 122 2.37 -9.07 -4.83
CA LEU A 122 3.65 -9.79 -4.86
C LEU A 122 4.32 -9.81 -3.48
N THR A 123 4.21 -8.74 -2.69
CA THR A 123 4.77 -8.65 -1.34
C THR A 123 4.08 -9.62 -0.38
N GLN A 124 2.75 -9.82 -0.50
CA GLN A 124 1.99 -10.80 0.28
C GLN A 124 2.43 -12.23 -0.06
N ILE A 125 2.57 -12.57 -1.35
CA ILE A 125 3.06 -13.88 -1.82
C ILE A 125 4.51 -14.12 -1.37
N MET A 126 5.37 -13.10 -1.50
CA MET A 126 6.76 -13.15 -1.07
C MET A 126 6.86 -13.40 0.43
N THR A 127 6.07 -12.68 1.25
CA THR A 127 6.03 -12.85 2.71
C THR A 127 5.62 -14.28 3.09
N ALA A 128 4.62 -14.83 2.39
CA ALA A 128 4.16 -16.20 2.59
C ALA A 128 5.24 -17.24 2.24
N ASN A 129 5.95 -17.03 1.13
CA ASN A 129 7.08 -17.87 0.72
C ASN A 129 8.26 -17.80 1.70
N LEU A 130 8.58 -16.61 2.22
CA LEU A 130 9.63 -16.45 3.23
C LEU A 130 9.24 -17.16 4.53
N ALA A 131 7.96 -17.08 4.93
CA ALA A 131 7.45 -17.80 6.10
C ALA A 131 7.59 -19.32 5.94
N ALA A 132 7.24 -19.86 4.77
CA ALA A 132 7.38 -21.27 4.45
C ALA A 132 8.86 -21.71 4.34
N ARG A 133 9.71 -20.87 3.76
CA ARG A 133 11.13 -21.18 3.53
C ARG A 133 11.96 -21.22 4.80
N TYR A 134 11.70 -20.29 5.72
CA TYR A 134 12.48 -20.17 6.96
C TYR A 134 11.90 -20.98 8.13
N ASP A 135 10.70 -21.53 7.99
CA ASP A 135 9.96 -22.23 9.06
C ASP A 135 9.91 -21.42 10.38
N ASP A 136 9.89 -20.09 10.24
CA ASP A 136 9.91 -19.11 11.34
C ASP A 136 8.90 -17.98 11.09
N PRO A 137 7.59 -18.28 11.18
CA PRO A 137 6.51 -17.35 10.82
C PRO A 137 6.53 -16.06 11.66
N LEU A 138 6.97 -16.13 12.92
CA LEU A 138 6.99 -14.98 13.82
C LEU A 138 8.09 -13.99 13.42
N SER A 139 9.31 -14.47 13.15
CA SER A 139 10.41 -13.59 12.74
C SER A 139 10.16 -12.98 11.36
N VAL A 140 9.59 -13.76 10.44
CA VAL A 140 9.20 -13.28 9.10
C VAL A 140 8.10 -12.23 9.22
N GLY A 141 7.04 -12.52 9.97
CA GLY A 141 5.92 -11.60 10.15
C GLY A 141 6.37 -10.27 10.76
N LEU A 142 7.21 -10.31 11.81
CA LEU A 142 7.74 -9.09 12.43
C LEU A 142 8.63 -8.30 11.47
N GLY A 143 9.51 -8.97 10.71
CA GLY A 143 10.37 -8.31 9.72
C GLY A 143 9.55 -7.60 8.64
N ALA A 144 8.53 -8.27 8.11
CA ALA A 144 7.66 -7.73 7.07
C ALA A 144 6.81 -6.56 7.59
N VAL A 145 6.17 -6.68 8.75
CA VAL A 145 5.36 -5.58 9.35
C VAL A 145 6.23 -4.35 9.59
N LEU A 146 7.42 -4.52 10.17
CA LEU A 146 8.31 -3.39 10.45
C LEU A 146 8.78 -2.70 9.15
N ALA A 147 9.04 -3.47 8.10
CA ALA A 147 9.40 -2.92 6.79
C ALA A 147 8.24 -2.12 6.18
N LEU A 148 7.04 -2.69 6.13
CA LEU A 148 5.85 -2.04 5.58
C LEU A 148 5.49 -0.77 6.36
N TRP A 149 5.59 -0.80 7.69
CA TRP A 149 5.39 0.39 8.52
C TRP A 149 6.46 1.46 8.28
N ALA A 150 7.72 1.06 8.07
CA ALA A 150 8.78 2.00 7.72
C ALA A 150 8.51 2.67 6.36
N VAL A 151 8.15 1.89 5.34
CA VAL A 151 7.80 2.43 4.00
C VAL A 151 6.58 3.35 4.08
N ALA A 152 5.52 2.93 4.78
CA ALA A 152 4.33 3.74 4.99
C ALA A 152 4.64 5.06 5.69
N GLY A 153 5.45 5.00 6.76
CA GLY A 153 5.90 6.18 7.49
C GLY A 153 6.69 7.14 6.60
N LEU A 154 7.63 6.62 5.81
CA LEU A 154 8.41 7.41 4.84
C LEU A 154 7.51 8.03 3.77
N GLY A 155 6.55 7.30 3.21
CA GLY A 155 5.61 7.82 2.22
C GLY A 155 4.73 8.94 2.78
N ILE A 156 4.15 8.72 3.96
CA ILE A 156 3.24 9.69 4.60
C ILE A 156 3.98 10.96 5.04
N VAL A 157 5.15 10.82 5.69
CA VAL A 157 5.97 11.96 6.12
C VAL A 157 6.59 12.67 4.92
N GLY A 158 7.09 11.90 3.95
CA GLY A 158 7.63 12.37 2.69
C GLY A 158 6.60 13.18 1.89
N GLY A 159 5.35 12.73 1.83
CA GLY A 159 4.27 13.49 1.18
C GLY A 159 4.03 14.85 1.79
N LYS A 160 4.05 14.93 3.13
CA LYS A 160 3.94 16.22 3.83
C LYS A 160 5.11 17.15 3.52
N ALA A 161 6.32 16.62 3.35
CA ALA A 161 7.49 17.39 2.92
C ALA A 161 7.39 17.79 1.44
N LEU A 162 6.89 16.91 0.57
CA LEU A 162 6.75 17.14 -0.87
C LEU A 162 5.74 18.26 -1.17
N MET A 163 4.65 18.35 -0.41
CA MET A 163 3.67 19.44 -0.53
C MET A 163 4.25 20.84 -0.31
N LYS A 164 5.39 20.97 0.36
CA LYS A 164 6.07 22.26 0.50
C LYS A 164 6.71 22.72 -0.81
N ARG A 165 6.93 21.82 -1.77
CA ARG A 165 7.65 22.10 -3.02
C ARG A 165 6.86 21.76 -4.29
N VAL A 166 5.84 20.91 -4.19
CA VAL A 166 5.09 20.41 -5.36
C VAL A 166 3.60 20.66 -5.18
N PRO A 167 2.93 21.29 -6.16
CA PRO A 167 1.51 21.56 -6.08
C PRO A 167 0.69 20.26 -6.10
N LEU A 168 -0.37 20.20 -5.28
CA LEU A 168 -1.24 19.02 -5.14
C LEU A 168 -1.84 18.54 -6.46
N LYS A 169 -2.08 19.45 -7.42
CA LYS A 169 -2.57 19.12 -8.76
C LYS A 169 -1.60 18.22 -9.52
N LEU A 170 -0.30 18.51 -9.42
CA LEU A 170 0.74 17.70 -10.06
C LEU A 170 0.87 16.33 -9.37
N ILE A 171 0.85 16.31 -8.04
CA ILE A 171 0.85 15.06 -7.26
C ILE A 171 -0.35 14.18 -7.65
N THR A 172 -1.55 14.77 -7.74
CA THR A 172 -2.79 14.05 -8.08
C THR A 172 -2.76 13.53 -9.52
N LYS A 173 -2.27 14.32 -10.48
CA LYS A 173 -2.11 13.88 -11.88
C LYS A 173 -1.08 12.75 -12.03
N ILE A 174 0.07 12.87 -11.36
CA ILE A 174 1.10 11.83 -11.38
C ILE A 174 0.58 10.55 -10.74
N ALA A 175 -0.08 10.64 -9.59
CA ALA A 175 -0.70 9.48 -8.94
C ALA A 175 -1.75 8.83 -9.84
N ALA A 176 -2.66 9.59 -10.44
CA ALA A 176 -3.66 9.07 -11.36
C ALA A 176 -3.04 8.37 -12.58
N LEU A 177 -1.98 8.96 -13.16
CA LEU A 177 -1.25 8.37 -14.28
C LEU A 177 -0.57 7.06 -13.88
N LEU A 178 0.11 7.04 -12.73
CA LEU A 178 0.76 5.84 -12.22
C LEU A 178 -0.27 4.74 -11.94
N MET A 179 -1.39 5.06 -11.28
CA MET A 179 -2.47 4.11 -11.07
C MET A 179 -3.03 3.56 -12.40
N LEU A 180 -3.19 4.41 -13.42
CA LEU A 180 -3.60 3.97 -14.76
C LEU A 180 -2.62 2.96 -15.37
N VAL A 181 -1.33 3.29 -15.37
CA VAL A 181 -0.27 2.44 -15.92
C VAL A 181 -0.21 1.11 -15.17
N LEU A 182 -0.25 1.16 -13.85
CA LEU A 182 -0.16 -0.01 -12.98
C LEU A 182 -1.40 -0.89 -13.04
N GLY A 183 -2.59 -0.30 -13.20
CA GLY A 183 -3.83 -1.03 -13.42
C GLY A 183 -3.85 -1.71 -14.79
N ALA A 184 -3.42 -0.99 -15.84
CA ALA A 184 -3.30 -1.53 -17.19
C ALA A 184 -2.26 -2.67 -17.27
N TRP A 185 -1.10 -2.50 -16.63
CA TRP A 185 -0.07 -3.54 -16.54
C TRP A 185 -0.59 -4.79 -15.84
N SER A 186 -1.25 -4.63 -14.69
CA SER A 186 -1.81 -5.76 -13.95
C SER A 186 -2.87 -6.52 -14.76
N LEU A 187 -3.75 -5.82 -15.49
CA LEU A 187 -4.70 -6.47 -16.41
C LEU A 187 -4.02 -7.14 -17.60
N TYR A 188 -2.92 -6.58 -18.10
CA TYR A 188 -2.13 -7.23 -19.15
C TYR A 188 -1.56 -8.58 -18.67
N GLU A 189 -1.05 -8.65 -17.43
CA GLU A 189 -0.58 -9.90 -16.85
C GLU A 189 -1.70 -10.96 -16.71
N VAL A 190 -2.96 -10.56 -16.55
CA VAL A 190 -4.11 -11.50 -16.55
C VAL A 190 -4.32 -12.10 -17.94
N VAL A 191 -4.18 -11.29 -18.98
CA VAL A 191 -4.44 -11.69 -20.38
C VAL A 191 -3.26 -12.48 -20.96
N ALA A 192 -2.04 -12.21 -20.49
CA ALA A 192 -0.82 -12.85 -20.95
C ALA A 192 -0.46 -14.17 -20.24
N ALA A 193 -1.14 -14.51 -19.14
CA ALA A 193 -0.94 -15.72 -18.33
C ALA A 193 -1.98 -16.80 -18.65
#